data_AF-A0A354I224-F1
#
_entry.id   AF-A0A354I224-F1
#
_cell.length_a   1.000
_cell.length_b   1.000
_cell.length_c   1.000
_cell.angle_alpha   90.00
_cell.angle_beta   90.00
_cell.angle_gamma   90.00
#
_symmetry.space_group_name_H-M   'P 1'
#
loop_
_entity.id
_entity.type
_entity.pdbx_description
1 polymer ?
#
loop_
_entity_poly.entity_id
_entity_poly.type
_entity_poly.pdbx_seq_one_letter_code
_entity_poly.pdbx_strand_id
1 'polypeptide(L)'
;MGIFKKWFSKKHYPDGKSAHESLKKPSGKTGRAAKNIPELTSFEFISDYQTLVDGITKATESRRSISVIVVDKNTTGCYSFRLRPGDGYIVKADNGNPDNPNIPEMPMRIVSVTADTIELRGFPVEVKTTVGWQPIDNSDYGLTIFHDSEGHTTKCMLHRFSQLLEIEYTQISTASSPGTCPVVKPATKAEELTRQAIALEQRGYMEEDILEMQHNIWKAIVEEPLSLHKISDTLNVSRQLFILLTSGTVKALPDRRQLAALIFLLTHNLKPETKLPFKTLKIRAETIIHDKEAFRSLIERNFQEEQSTDGDFKLQAITYHILTSCEVLQALPKLYYELKSLNQKLENGDFVPYTKAQFTETGQHLQTCLYTLLQSKAKSQNLDF
;
A
#
# COMPACT_ATOMS: atom_id res chain seq x y z
N MET A 1 -11.66 -18.84 48.91
CA MET A 1 -11.10 -18.61 47.56
C MET A 1 -11.79 -17.36 47.01
N GLY A 2 -11.37 -16.10 47.18
CA GLY A 2 -10.04 -15.49 47.29
C GLY A 2 -9.45 -15.31 45.87
N ILE A 3 -9.16 -14.14 45.30
CA ILE A 3 -9.24 -12.72 45.70
C ILE A 3 -9.18 -11.92 44.39
N PHE A 4 -10.15 -11.03 44.09
CA PHE A 4 -9.98 -9.91 43.16
C PHE A 4 -10.78 -8.71 43.71
N LYS A 5 -10.13 -7.91 44.55
CA LYS A 5 -10.57 -6.57 44.93
C LYS A 5 -9.37 -5.76 45.44
N LYS A 6 -9.30 -4.52 44.93
CA LYS A 6 -8.48 -3.35 45.34
C LYS A 6 -7.32 -3.06 44.39
N TRP A 7 -7.48 -1.99 43.61
CA TRP A 7 -6.55 -0.86 43.55
C TRP A 7 -7.23 0.34 42.85
N PHE A 8 -8.32 0.83 43.44
CA PHE A 8 -8.69 2.24 43.32
C PHE A 8 -8.56 2.83 44.72
N SER A 9 -7.40 3.44 45.00
CA SER A 9 -7.23 4.29 46.17
C SER A 9 -7.04 5.72 45.70
N LYS A 10 -8.07 6.53 46.00
CA LYS A 10 -8.03 7.98 46.04
C LYS A 10 -6.75 8.48 46.73
N LYS A 11 -6.08 9.46 46.14
CA LYS A 11 -5.41 10.52 46.88
C LYS A 11 -6.09 11.84 46.53
N HIS A 12 -6.76 12.39 47.55
CA HIS A 12 -7.18 13.78 47.60
C HIS A 12 -5.95 14.69 47.58
N TYR A 13 -6.00 15.77 46.81
CA TYR A 13 -5.47 17.09 47.20
C TYR A 13 -6.48 18.17 46.76
N PRO A 14 -6.58 19.29 47.50
CA PRO A 14 -7.81 20.06 47.62
C PRO A 14 -7.94 21.19 46.60
N ASP A 15 -9.20 21.52 46.28
CA ASP A 15 -9.61 22.78 45.68
C ASP A 15 -9.26 23.96 46.60
N GLY A 16 -8.74 25.04 46.01
CA GLY A 16 -8.52 26.28 46.75
C GLY A 16 -7.86 27.41 45.98
N LYS A 17 -8.72 28.25 45.39
CA LYS A 17 -8.61 29.72 45.23
C LYS A 17 -7.92 30.31 43.99
N SER A 18 -8.71 31.18 43.37
CA SER A 18 -8.37 32.25 42.44
C SER A 18 -7.24 33.14 42.93
N ALA A 19 -6.36 33.56 42.01
CA ALA A 19 -5.75 34.87 42.07
C ALA A 19 -5.49 35.35 40.63
N HIS A 20 -6.25 36.39 40.25
CA HIS A 20 -5.84 37.34 39.23
C HIS A 20 -4.54 37.99 39.72
N GLU A 21 -3.42 37.72 39.06
CA GLU A 21 -2.21 38.53 39.26
C GLU A 21 -1.53 38.79 37.92
N SER A 22 -1.90 39.93 37.36
CA SER A 22 -1.20 40.63 36.30
C SER A 22 0.15 41.13 36.81
N LEU A 23 1.28 40.62 36.33
CA LEU A 23 2.55 41.37 36.39
C LEU A 23 3.60 40.93 35.35
N LYS A 24 3.83 41.88 34.43
CA LYS A 24 5.09 42.30 33.79
C LYS A 24 5.94 41.28 33.00
N LYS A 25 5.98 41.53 31.69
CA LYS A 25 7.10 41.21 30.78
C LYS A 25 8.45 41.64 31.37
N PRO A 26 9.48 40.80 31.28
CA PRO A 26 10.86 41.26 31.12
C PRO A 26 11.28 41.07 29.66
N SER A 27 11.60 42.18 29.02
CA SER A 27 12.37 42.20 27.77
C SER A 27 13.79 41.69 28.06
N GLY A 28 14.13 40.53 27.49
CA GLY A 28 15.49 40.01 27.49
C GLY A 28 15.77 39.35 26.16
N LYS A 29 16.36 40.10 25.22
CA LYS A 29 16.99 39.53 24.04
C LYS A 29 18.16 38.67 24.51
N THR A 30 18.01 37.35 24.41
CA THR A 30 19.15 36.44 24.30
C THR A 30 18.95 35.61 23.04
N GLY A 31 19.67 36.00 21.99
CA GLY A 31 19.81 35.18 20.81
C GLY A 31 20.50 33.88 21.19
N ARG A 32 19.74 32.82 21.39
CA ARG A 32 20.24 31.46 21.18
C ARG A 32 20.08 31.20 19.70
N ALA A 33 21.22 31.19 19.00
CA ALA A 33 21.32 30.60 17.67
C ALA A 33 20.58 29.25 17.73
N ALA A 34 19.56 29.10 16.90
CA ALA A 34 18.98 27.79 16.64
C ALA A 34 20.16 26.92 16.19
N LYS A 35 20.58 25.98 17.03
CA LYS A 35 21.49 24.93 16.60
C LYS A 35 20.83 24.31 15.38
N ASN A 36 21.44 24.47 14.21
CA ASN A 36 21.05 23.75 13.00
C ASN A 36 21.19 22.27 13.35
N ILE A 37 20.08 21.65 13.78
CA ILE A 37 19.97 20.20 13.89
C ILE A 37 20.15 19.71 12.46
N PRO A 38 21.13 18.83 12.18
CA PRO A 38 21.29 18.24 10.87
C PRO A 38 19.95 17.72 10.36
N GLU A 39 19.57 18.19 9.18
CA GLU A 39 18.29 17.85 8.59
C GLU A 39 18.39 16.43 8.04
N LEU A 40 17.86 15.46 8.80
CA LEU A 40 17.71 14.10 8.31
C LEU A 40 16.72 14.14 7.13
N THR A 41 17.19 13.77 5.95
CA THR A 41 16.32 13.61 4.77
C THR A 41 15.57 12.28 4.90
N SER A 42 14.39 12.18 4.27
CA SER A 42 13.69 10.89 4.24
C SER A 42 14.56 9.85 3.54
N PHE A 43 14.61 8.64 4.09
CA PHE A 43 15.38 7.54 3.49
C PHE A 43 14.77 6.18 3.81
N GLU A 44 15.18 5.20 3.00
CA GLU A 44 14.89 3.78 3.21
C GLU A 44 16.21 3.03 3.43
N PHE A 45 16.22 2.11 4.39
CA PHE A 45 17.33 1.22 4.65
C PHE A 45 16.86 -0.23 4.52
N ILE A 46 17.46 -0.96 3.58
CA ILE A 46 17.16 -2.36 3.31
C ILE A 46 18.16 -3.23 4.07
N SER A 47 17.63 -3.93 5.05
CA SER A 47 18.33 -4.90 5.87
C SER A 47 18.09 -6.31 5.30
N ASP A 48 19.13 -7.14 5.20
CA ASP A 48 19.01 -8.57 4.89
C ASP A 48 19.31 -9.47 6.11
N TYR A 49 19.71 -8.84 7.23
CA TYR A 49 20.03 -9.50 8.47
C TYR A 49 19.49 -8.76 9.69
N GLN A 50 18.97 -9.51 10.65
CA GLN A 50 18.42 -8.98 11.89
C GLN A 50 19.04 -9.70 13.08
N THR A 51 19.49 -8.93 14.07
CA THR A 51 19.98 -9.44 15.36
C THR A 51 19.13 -8.84 16.47
N LEU A 52 18.46 -9.70 17.22
CA LEU A 52 17.69 -9.34 18.40
C LEU A 52 18.56 -9.54 19.63
N VAL A 53 18.68 -8.51 20.46
CA VAL A 53 19.41 -8.52 21.73
C VAL A 53 18.41 -8.22 22.84
N ASP A 54 18.20 -9.21 23.71
CA ASP A 54 17.42 -9.02 24.93
C ASP A 54 18.36 -8.52 26.04
N GLY A 55 18.20 -7.27 26.46
CA GLY A 55 19.03 -6.65 27.50
C GLY A 55 18.82 -7.25 28.91
N ILE A 56 17.75 -8.02 29.15
CA ILE A 56 17.49 -8.71 30.42
C ILE A 56 18.26 -10.03 30.47
N THR A 57 18.10 -10.87 29.45
CA THR A 57 18.70 -12.21 29.41
C THR A 57 20.09 -12.23 28.78
N LYS A 58 20.47 -11.14 28.08
CA LYS A 58 21.63 -11.05 27.18
C LYS A 58 21.60 -12.10 26.06
N ALA A 59 20.46 -12.73 25.82
CA ALA A 59 20.29 -13.64 24.72
C ALA A 59 20.37 -12.84 23.41
N THR A 60 21.09 -13.41 22.44
CA THR A 60 21.22 -12.85 21.10
C THR A 60 20.66 -13.87 20.11
N GLU A 61 19.67 -13.47 19.34
CA GLU A 61 19.10 -14.27 18.26
C GLU A 61 19.30 -13.55 16.94
N SER A 62 20.00 -14.18 16.01
CA SER A 62 20.24 -13.62 14.68
C SER A 62 19.57 -14.44 13.60
N ARG A 63 18.96 -13.77 12.64
CA ARG A 63 18.27 -14.40 11.51
C ARG A 63 18.45 -13.60 10.22
N ARG A 64 18.48 -14.31 9.09
CA ARG A 64 18.31 -13.67 7.77
C ARG A 64 16.84 -13.32 7.60
N SER A 65 16.57 -12.04 7.47
CA SER A 65 15.23 -11.49 7.31
C SER A 65 15.36 -10.21 6.52
N ILE A 66 14.65 -10.11 5.40
CA ILE A 66 14.57 -8.86 4.66
C ILE A 66 13.68 -7.91 5.46
N SER A 67 14.16 -6.71 5.72
CA SER A 67 13.37 -5.66 6.35
C SER A 67 13.70 -4.31 5.74
N VAL A 68 12.68 -3.48 5.56
CA VAL A 68 12.83 -2.12 5.03
C VAL A 68 12.48 -1.17 6.15
N ILE A 69 13.49 -0.46 6.65
CA ILE A 69 13.31 0.64 7.60
C ILE A 69 13.07 1.90 6.78
N VAL A 70 11.94 2.56 7.01
CA VAL A 70 11.60 3.82 6.34
C VAL A 70 11.52 4.91 7.41
N VAL A 71 12.21 6.01 7.15
CA VAL A 71 12.14 7.22 7.96
C VAL A 71 11.68 8.35 7.07
N ASP A 72 10.43 8.76 7.25
CA ASP A 72 9.81 9.83 6.46
C ASP A 72 9.72 11.12 7.25
N LYS A 73 10.30 12.20 6.72
CA LYS A 73 10.12 13.52 7.30
C LYS A 73 8.66 13.96 7.21
N ASN A 74 8.09 14.35 8.35
CA ASN A 74 6.71 14.84 8.42
C ASN A 74 6.63 16.26 7.82
N THR A 75 6.44 16.39 6.51
CA THR A 75 6.44 17.70 5.82
C THR A 75 5.05 18.35 5.76
N THR A 76 3.99 17.56 5.65
CA THR A 76 2.61 18.03 5.44
C THR A 76 1.69 17.81 6.64
N GLY A 77 2.24 17.29 7.75
CA GLY A 77 1.47 16.83 8.90
C GLY A 77 1.21 15.34 8.80
N CYS A 78 0.86 14.73 9.92
CA CYS A 78 0.29 13.40 9.93
C CYS A 78 -1.16 13.53 10.40
N TYR A 79 -2.08 12.80 9.78
CA TYR A 79 -3.49 12.84 10.20
C TYR A 79 -3.87 11.63 11.07
N SER A 80 -3.10 10.53 11.00
CA SER A 80 -3.25 9.39 11.94
C SER A 80 -2.83 9.76 13.34
N PHE A 81 -1.79 10.58 13.42
CA PHE A 81 -1.24 11.13 14.65
C PHE A 81 -1.48 12.62 14.56
N ARG A 82 -2.09 13.28 15.54
CA ARG A 82 -2.45 14.70 15.49
C ARG A 82 -1.22 15.63 15.46
N LEU A 83 -0.44 15.56 14.37
CA LEU A 83 0.87 16.17 14.20
C LEU A 83 0.79 17.31 13.21
N ARG A 84 1.49 18.38 13.53
CA ARG A 84 1.60 19.53 12.64
C ARG A 84 2.60 19.24 11.52
N PRO A 85 2.46 19.89 10.35
CA PRO A 85 3.53 19.93 9.36
C PRO A 85 4.86 20.33 9.99
N GLY A 86 5.92 19.61 9.66
CA GLY A 86 7.28 19.81 10.17
C GLY A 86 7.57 19.16 11.53
N ASP A 87 6.57 18.54 12.19
CA ASP A 87 6.76 17.97 13.52
C ASP A 87 7.29 16.53 13.45
N GLY A 88 8.61 16.41 13.42
CA GLY A 88 9.33 15.13 13.52
C GLY A 88 9.32 14.29 12.24
N TYR A 89 9.37 12.98 12.44
CA TYR A 89 9.50 11.94 11.43
C TYR A 89 8.49 10.83 11.69
N ILE A 90 8.07 10.14 10.64
CA ILE A 90 7.28 8.91 10.72
C ILE A 90 8.22 7.75 10.42
N VAL A 91 8.41 6.88 11.40
CA VAL A 91 9.28 5.70 11.29
C VAL A 91 8.43 4.45 11.14
N LYS A 92 8.79 3.55 10.23
CA LYS A 92 8.19 2.21 10.09
C LYS A 92 9.24 1.19 9.72
N ALA A 93 8.99 -0.08 10.06
CA ALA A 93 9.79 -1.21 9.57
C ALA A 93 8.88 -2.27 8.97
N ASP A 94 9.04 -2.47 7.68
CA ASP A 94 8.39 -3.54 6.93
C ASP A 94 9.29 -4.79 6.93
N ASN A 95 8.73 -5.98 6.92
CA ASN A 95 9.43 -7.26 6.75
C ASN A 95 9.23 -7.86 5.34
N GLY A 96 8.80 -7.04 4.39
CA GLY A 96 8.40 -7.48 3.04
C GLY A 96 6.95 -7.99 2.99
N ASN A 97 6.21 -7.92 4.11
CA ASN A 97 4.78 -8.13 4.17
C ASN A 97 4.09 -6.85 4.70
N PRO A 98 3.53 -6.02 3.79
CA PRO A 98 2.88 -4.77 4.18
C PRO A 98 1.60 -4.96 5.00
N ASP A 99 1.07 -6.20 5.09
CA ASP A 99 -0.09 -6.54 5.91
C ASP A 99 0.28 -6.82 7.38
N ASN A 100 1.58 -6.94 7.72
CA ASN A 100 2.05 -7.20 9.09
C ASN A 100 3.47 -6.63 9.34
N PRO A 101 3.60 -5.30 9.44
CA PRO A 101 4.89 -4.65 9.65
C PRO A 101 5.50 -5.03 11.00
N ASN A 102 6.83 -5.13 11.05
CA ASN A 102 7.56 -5.38 12.31
C ASN A 102 7.43 -4.20 13.28
N ILE A 103 7.34 -2.98 12.75
CA ILE A 103 7.02 -1.77 13.51
C ILE A 103 5.89 -1.03 12.79
N PRO A 104 4.74 -0.78 13.45
CA PRO A 104 3.73 0.11 12.90
C PRO A 104 4.29 1.53 12.72
N GLU A 105 3.61 2.38 11.95
CA GLU A 105 4.03 3.78 11.82
C GLU A 105 4.12 4.46 13.20
N MET A 106 5.28 5.02 13.53
CA MET A 106 5.54 5.68 14.80
C MET A 106 6.11 7.08 14.61
N PRO A 107 5.45 8.12 15.13
CA PRO A 107 6.03 9.45 15.19
C PRO A 107 7.25 9.49 16.10
N MET A 108 8.35 10.02 15.59
CA MET A 108 9.58 10.21 16.35
C MET A 108 10.18 11.59 16.10
N ARG A 109 10.96 12.10 17.06
CA ARG A 109 11.76 13.32 16.93
C ARG A 109 13.22 13.01 17.14
N ILE A 110 14.10 13.78 16.49
CA ILE A 110 15.53 13.71 16.75
C ILE A 110 15.78 14.17 18.18
N VAL A 111 16.41 13.32 18.98
CA VAL A 111 16.81 13.62 20.36
C VAL A 111 18.33 13.78 20.48
N SER A 112 19.10 13.17 19.59
CA SER A 112 20.56 13.26 19.57
C SER A 112 21.09 13.14 18.14
N VAL A 113 22.16 13.88 17.86
CA VAL A 113 22.96 13.73 16.63
C VAL A 113 24.43 13.79 17.02
N THR A 114 25.19 12.79 16.59
CA THR A 114 26.64 12.70 16.74
C THR A 114 27.30 12.65 15.36
N ALA A 115 28.62 12.49 15.29
CA ALA A 115 29.32 12.31 14.02
C ALA A 115 28.87 11.02 13.29
N ASP A 116 28.56 9.98 14.05
CA ASP A 116 28.35 8.63 13.50
C ASP A 116 26.90 8.15 13.67
N THR A 117 26.06 8.88 14.42
CA THR A 117 24.70 8.45 14.75
C THR A 117 23.66 9.56 14.79
N ILE A 118 22.43 9.22 14.42
CA ILE A 118 21.23 10.02 14.65
C ILE A 118 20.25 9.19 15.48
N GLU A 119 19.79 9.75 16.61
CA GLU A 119 18.82 9.09 17.48
C GLU A 119 17.46 9.77 17.38
N LEU A 120 16.46 8.98 17.04
CA LEU A 120 15.05 9.32 17.00
C LEU A 120 14.34 8.68 18.20
N ARG A 121 13.48 9.44 18.86
CA ARG A 121 12.66 8.94 19.97
C ARG A 121 11.19 9.18 19.73
N GLY A 122 10.37 8.18 20.00
CA GLY A 122 8.93 8.33 20.05
C GLY A 122 8.52 9.33 21.13
N PHE A 123 7.33 9.91 20.96
CA PHE A 123 6.78 10.87 21.90
C PHE A 123 5.27 10.69 22.03
N PRO A 124 4.66 11.20 23.12
CA PRO A 124 3.22 11.14 23.30
C PRO A 124 2.50 11.91 22.20
N VAL A 125 1.53 11.27 21.58
CA VAL A 125 0.71 11.82 20.49
C VAL A 125 -0.74 11.41 20.68
N GLU A 126 -1.66 12.12 20.03
CA GLU A 126 -3.02 11.62 19.88
C GLU A 126 -3.11 10.83 18.58
N VAL A 127 -3.55 9.58 18.66
CA VAL A 127 -3.84 8.73 17.51
C VAL A 127 -5.34 8.73 17.24
N LYS A 128 -5.73 8.79 15.97
CA LYS A 128 -7.12 8.69 15.56
C LYS A 128 -7.56 7.21 15.62
N THR A 129 -8.55 6.90 16.45
CA THR A 129 -9.15 5.56 16.58
C THR A 129 -10.62 5.58 16.16
N THR A 130 -11.26 4.42 16.11
CA THR A 130 -12.71 4.29 15.81
C THR A 130 -13.61 5.00 16.82
N VAL A 131 -13.12 5.28 18.03
CA VAL A 131 -13.85 6.02 19.08
C VAL A 131 -13.39 7.48 19.21
N GLY A 132 -12.56 7.96 18.28
CA GLY A 132 -12.03 9.33 18.26
C GLY A 132 -10.55 9.41 18.59
N TRP A 133 -10.07 10.62 18.90
CA TRP A 133 -8.67 10.85 19.29
C TRP A 133 -8.38 10.20 20.64
N GLN A 134 -7.37 9.36 20.68
CA GLN A 134 -6.91 8.70 21.90
C GLN A 134 -5.44 9.05 22.14
N PRO A 135 -5.03 9.38 23.36
CA PRO A 135 -3.62 9.57 23.67
C PRO A 135 -2.90 8.22 23.61
N ILE A 136 -1.77 8.18 22.93
CA ILE A 136 -0.82 7.07 22.95
C ILE A 136 0.57 7.60 23.31
N ASP A 137 1.25 6.91 24.21
CA ASP A 137 2.63 7.23 24.56
C ASP A 137 3.59 6.32 23.78
N ASN A 138 4.29 6.91 22.81
CA ASN A 138 5.30 6.20 22.01
C ASN A 138 6.72 6.38 22.55
N SER A 139 6.93 7.02 23.71
CA SER A 139 8.28 7.31 24.24
C SER A 139 9.10 6.09 24.64
N ASP A 140 8.46 4.92 24.67
CA ASP A 140 9.11 3.63 24.84
C ASP A 140 9.91 3.18 23.62
N TYR A 141 9.63 3.74 22.44
CA TYR A 141 10.27 3.36 21.19
C TYR A 141 11.34 4.36 20.78
N GLY A 142 12.42 3.87 20.19
CA GLY A 142 13.46 4.70 19.60
C GLY A 142 14.14 4.03 18.42
N LEU A 143 14.73 4.82 17.53
CA LEU A 143 15.51 4.35 16.40
C LEU A 143 16.86 5.07 16.41
N THR A 144 17.95 4.32 16.45
CA THR A 144 19.30 4.84 16.23
C THR A 144 19.76 4.47 14.83
N ILE A 145 20.12 5.47 14.05
CA ILE A 145 20.65 5.32 12.70
C ILE A 145 22.16 5.52 12.79
N PHE A 146 22.93 4.61 12.21
CA PHE A 146 24.38 4.68 12.18
C PHE A 146 24.84 5.02 10.77
N HIS A 147 25.81 5.91 10.66
CA HIS A 147 26.35 6.37 9.39
C HIS A 147 27.86 6.15 9.34
N ASP A 148 28.41 5.97 8.15
CA ASP A 148 29.85 6.01 7.92
C ASP A 148 30.36 7.46 7.78
N SER A 149 31.68 7.61 7.62
CA SER A 149 32.32 8.91 7.41
C SER A 149 31.89 9.62 6.11
N GLU A 150 31.27 8.89 5.18
CA GLU A 150 30.73 9.43 3.91
C GLU A 150 29.24 9.81 4.03
N GLY A 151 28.61 9.52 5.19
CA GLY A 151 27.22 9.82 5.48
C GLY A 151 26.24 8.71 5.08
N HIS A 152 26.72 7.56 4.60
CA HIS A 152 25.86 6.44 4.22
C HIS A 152 25.38 5.70 5.48
N THR A 153 24.08 5.40 5.53
CA THR A 153 23.52 4.59 6.61
C THR A 153 24.06 3.16 6.55
N THR A 154 24.77 2.74 7.60
CA THR A 154 25.40 1.42 7.69
C THR A 154 24.53 0.41 8.42
N LYS A 155 23.79 0.86 9.45
CA LYS A 155 22.85 0.04 10.20
C LYS A 155 21.78 0.88 10.88
N CYS A 156 20.68 0.23 11.24
CA CYS A 156 19.63 0.81 12.08
C CYS A 156 19.40 -0.06 13.32
N MET A 157 19.16 0.56 14.46
CA MET A 157 18.90 -0.13 15.72
C MET A 157 17.58 0.37 16.30
N LEU A 158 16.61 -0.52 16.39
CA LEU A 158 15.33 -0.26 17.03
C LEU A 158 15.44 -0.58 18.52
N HIS A 159 14.86 0.31 19.33
CA HIS A 159 14.81 0.21 20.78
C HIS A 159 13.37 0.08 21.27
N ARG A 160 13.16 -0.82 22.23
CA ARG A 160 12.01 -0.80 23.14
C ARG A 160 12.52 -0.72 24.58
N PHE A 161 12.56 0.49 25.12
CA PHE A 161 13.30 0.80 26.34
C PHE A 161 12.76 0.06 27.57
N SER A 162 11.43 -0.09 27.69
CA SER A 162 10.76 -0.77 28.80
C SER A 162 11.09 -2.26 28.88
N GLN A 163 11.40 -2.86 27.73
CA GLN A 163 11.75 -4.27 27.60
C GLN A 163 13.26 -4.49 27.53
N LEU A 164 14.06 -3.42 27.51
CA LEU A 164 15.50 -3.45 27.21
C LEU A 164 15.78 -4.26 25.93
N LEU A 165 14.88 -4.18 24.95
CA LEU A 165 14.98 -4.94 23.71
C LEU A 165 15.61 -4.06 22.64
N GLU A 166 16.67 -4.57 22.04
CA GLU A 166 17.32 -3.96 20.88
C GLU A 166 17.21 -4.89 19.68
N ILE A 167 16.85 -4.33 18.53
CA ILE A 167 16.79 -5.06 17.27
C ILE A 167 17.69 -4.32 16.28
N GLU A 168 18.82 -4.94 15.95
CA GLU A 168 19.77 -4.43 14.98
C GLU A 168 19.43 -4.94 13.57
N TYR A 169 19.42 -4.02 12.63
CA TYR A 169 19.21 -4.21 11.20
C TYR A 169 20.49 -3.89 10.45
N THR A 170 21.09 -4.88 9.79
CA THR A 170 22.33 -4.75 9.01
C THR A 170 22.17 -5.30 7.60
N GLN A 171 23.05 -4.83 6.71
CA GLN A 171 23.23 -5.36 5.36
C GLN A 171 24.54 -6.18 5.33
N ILE A 172 24.44 -7.50 5.21
CA ILE A 172 25.61 -8.40 5.12
C ILE A 172 26.11 -8.49 3.67
N SER A 173 25.23 -8.32 2.69
CA SER A 173 25.59 -8.40 1.28
C SER A 173 26.44 -7.18 0.86
N THR A 174 27.76 -7.39 0.72
CA THR A 174 28.67 -6.44 0.06
C THR A 174 28.28 -6.27 -1.40
N ALA A 175 27.43 -5.29 -1.70
CA ALA A 175 27.30 -4.77 -3.06
C ALA A 175 28.43 -3.76 -3.30
N SER A 176 29.65 -4.26 -3.47
CA SER A 176 30.72 -3.51 -4.13
C SER A 176 30.39 -3.44 -5.62
N SER A 177 29.69 -2.40 -6.04
CA SER A 177 29.74 -1.83 -7.39
C SER A 177 29.14 -0.42 -7.34
N PRO A 178 29.75 0.60 -7.98
CA PRO A 178 29.08 1.85 -8.27
C PRO A 178 28.00 1.58 -9.34
N GLY A 179 26.95 0.89 -8.93
CA GLY A 179 25.75 0.71 -9.72
C GLY A 179 24.96 1.99 -9.59
N THR A 180 24.96 2.78 -10.66
CA THR A 180 24.02 3.87 -10.95
C THR A 180 22.82 3.85 -10.01
N CYS A 181 22.65 4.88 -9.18
CA CYS A 181 21.41 5.11 -8.47
C CYS A 181 20.28 4.83 -9.46
N PRO A 182 19.36 3.87 -9.22
CA PRO A 182 18.23 3.71 -10.10
C PRO A 182 17.57 5.06 -10.11
N VAL A 183 17.54 5.71 -11.28
CA VAL A 183 16.83 6.96 -11.48
C VAL A 183 15.42 6.68 -10.96
N VAL A 184 15.12 7.18 -9.76
CA VAL A 184 13.80 7.04 -9.15
C VAL A 184 12.89 7.77 -10.12
N LYS A 185 12.17 7.00 -10.94
CA LYS A 185 11.18 7.59 -11.84
C LYS A 185 10.21 8.33 -10.92
N PRO A 186 9.98 9.63 -11.14
CA PRO A 186 9.04 10.36 -10.32
C PRO A 186 7.69 9.64 -10.40
N ALA A 187 7.14 9.30 -9.23
CA ALA A 187 5.88 8.60 -9.14
C ALA A 187 4.79 9.42 -9.85
N THR A 188 3.92 8.72 -10.57
CA THR A 188 2.77 9.35 -11.21
C THR A 188 1.78 9.86 -10.16
N LYS A 189 0.94 10.83 -10.54
CA LYS A 189 -0.16 11.33 -9.67
C LYS A 189 -1.05 10.18 -9.17
N ALA A 190 -1.31 9.19 -10.02
CA ALA A 190 -2.09 8.01 -9.66
C ALA A 190 -1.40 7.14 -8.57
N GLU A 191 -0.09 6.97 -8.65
CA GLU A 191 0.67 6.22 -7.63
C GLU A 191 0.76 6.96 -6.30
N GLU A 192 0.89 8.28 -6.33
CA GLU A 192 0.85 9.12 -5.12
C GLU A 192 -0.49 8.99 -4.40
N LEU A 193 -1.60 9.14 -5.14
CA LEU A 193 -2.95 8.98 -4.60
C LEU A 193 -3.22 7.53 -4.13
N THR A 194 -2.63 6.54 -4.80
CA THR A 194 -2.70 5.13 -4.38
C THR A 194 -2.03 4.90 -3.03
N ARG A 195 -0.83 5.48 -2.82
CA ARG A 195 -0.15 5.42 -1.53
C ARG A 195 -0.97 6.09 -0.42
N GLN A 196 -1.64 7.19 -0.73
CA GLN A 196 -2.55 7.86 0.19
C GLN A 196 -3.80 7.02 0.50
N ALA A 197 -4.44 6.43 -0.51
CA ALA A 197 -5.62 5.56 -0.33
C ALA A 197 -5.31 4.35 0.57
N ILE A 198 -4.18 3.68 0.33
CA ILE A 198 -3.73 2.54 1.15
C ILE A 198 -3.46 2.97 2.58
N ALA A 199 -2.82 4.13 2.78
CA ALA A 199 -2.63 4.67 4.11
C ALA A 199 -3.98 4.90 4.81
N LEU A 200 -4.97 5.49 4.14
CA LEU A 200 -6.32 5.70 4.69
C LEU A 200 -7.01 4.38 5.07
N GLU A 201 -6.92 3.35 4.22
CA GLU A 201 -7.44 2.00 4.50
C GLU A 201 -6.81 1.41 5.78
N GLN A 202 -5.48 1.43 5.86
CA GLN A 202 -4.73 0.88 7.00
C GLN A 202 -5.05 1.60 8.32
N ARG A 203 -5.46 2.87 8.23
CA ARG A 203 -5.79 3.71 9.38
C ARG A 203 -7.28 3.67 9.74
N GLY A 204 -8.10 2.88 9.03
CA GLY A 204 -9.52 2.68 9.34
C GLY A 204 -10.39 3.92 9.11
N TYR A 205 -10.09 4.69 8.05
CA TYR A 205 -10.84 5.88 7.69
C TYR A 205 -12.25 5.56 7.18
N MET A 206 -13.09 6.59 7.11
CA MET A 206 -14.45 6.44 6.59
C MET A 206 -14.39 5.96 5.14
N GLU A 207 -15.28 5.02 4.81
CA GLU A 207 -15.35 4.41 3.48
C GLU A 207 -15.51 5.48 2.38
N GLU A 208 -16.22 6.57 2.66
CA GLU A 208 -16.41 7.70 1.74
C GLU A 208 -15.10 8.42 1.38
N ASP A 209 -14.22 8.69 2.37
CA ASP A 209 -12.93 9.37 2.14
C ASP A 209 -11.99 8.50 1.28
N ILE A 210 -11.99 7.19 1.54
CA ILE A 210 -11.20 6.21 0.79
C ILE A 210 -11.72 6.13 -0.65
N LEU A 211 -13.04 6.12 -0.81
CA LEU A 211 -13.70 6.04 -2.10
C LEU A 211 -13.47 7.30 -2.95
N GLU A 212 -13.51 8.49 -2.34
CA GLU A 212 -13.14 9.74 -3.03
C GLU A 212 -11.69 9.68 -3.52
N MET A 213 -10.78 9.18 -2.69
CA MET A 213 -9.38 8.99 -3.08
C MET A 213 -9.24 8.02 -4.25
N GLN A 214 -9.96 6.90 -4.23
CA GLN A 214 -9.97 5.92 -5.32
C GLN A 214 -10.53 6.52 -6.62
N HIS A 215 -11.56 7.35 -6.51
CA HIS A 215 -12.11 8.09 -7.65
C HIS A 215 -11.08 9.08 -8.22
N ASN A 216 -10.29 9.73 -7.38
CA ASN A 216 -9.20 10.62 -7.80
C ASN A 216 -8.04 9.86 -8.46
N ILE A 217 -7.75 8.62 -8.06
CA ILE A 217 -6.79 7.74 -8.76
C ILE A 217 -7.26 7.51 -10.20
N TRP A 218 -8.54 7.13 -10.38
CA TRP A 218 -9.11 6.92 -11.71
C TRP A 218 -9.04 8.19 -12.56
N LYS A 219 -9.49 9.34 -12.02
CA LYS A 219 -9.41 10.64 -12.71
C LYS A 219 -7.99 11.00 -13.14
N ALA A 220 -6.99 10.79 -12.28
CA ALA A 220 -5.60 11.11 -12.62
C ALA A 220 -5.11 10.34 -13.85
N ILE A 221 -5.54 9.09 -14.04
CA ILE A 221 -5.19 8.27 -15.21
C ILE A 221 -5.95 8.76 -16.45
N VAL A 222 -7.21 9.14 -16.30
CA VAL A 222 -8.05 9.66 -17.41
C VAL A 222 -7.57 11.02 -17.90
N GLU A 223 -7.19 11.91 -16.98
CA GLU A 223 -6.66 13.24 -17.26
C GLU A 223 -5.28 13.19 -17.95
N GLU A 224 -4.43 12.21 -17.59
CA GLU A 224 -3.12 12.00 -18.22
C GLU A 224 -2.95 10.54 -18.72
N PRO A 225 -3.56 10.16 -19.85
CA PRO A 225 -3.51 8.79 -20.39
C PRO A 225 -2.11 8.22 -20.58
N LEU A 226 -1.16 9.07 -20.96
CA LEU A 226 0.24 8.70 -21.19
C LEU A 226 0.97 8.32 -19.89
N SER A 227 0.44 8.70 -18.72
CA SER A 227 0.96 8.29 -17.41
C SER A 227 0.82 6.78 -17.18
N LEU A 228 -0.10 6.11 -17.87
CA LEU A 228 -0.39 4.68 -17.71
C LEU A 228 0.83 3.78 -17.93
N HIS A 229 1.74 4.17 -18.83
CA HIS A 229 3.00 3.46 -19.07
C HIS A 229 4.12 3.82 -18.08
N LYS A 230 3.94 4.91 -17.32
CA LYS A 230 4.88 5.37 -16.29
C LYS A 230 4.57 4.75 -14.93
N ILE A 231 3.35 4.24 -14.71
CA ILE A 231 2.95 3.54 -13.48
C ILE A 231 3.83 2.31 -13.28
N SER A 232 4.59 2.32 -12.20
CA SER A 232 5.42 1.22 -11.71
C SER A 232 4.66 0.32 -10.75
N ASP A 233 3.85 0.89 -9.85
CA ASP A 233 3.05 0.15 -8.86
C ASP A 233 1.69 -0.30 -9.43
N THR A 234 1.75 -1.06 -10.52
CA THR A 234 0.56 -1.51 -11.26
C THR A 234 -0.39 -2.36 -10.41
N LEU A 235 0.14 -3.16 -9.47
CA LEU A 235 -0.67 -4.03 -8.63
C LEU A 235 -1.55 -3.21 -7.67
N ASN A 236 -0.96 -2.28 -6.90
CA ASN A 236 -1.73 -1.51 -5.93
C ASN A 236 -2.70 -0.55 -6.60
N VAL A 237 -2.29 0.10 -7.70
CA VAL A 237 -3.18 0.97 -8.48
C VAL A 237 -4.38 0.14 -8.99
N SER A 238 -4.14 -1.03 -9.58
CA SER A 238 -5.23 -1.88 -10.08
C SER A 238 -6.18 -2.37 -8.97
N ARG A 239 -5.64 -2.67 -7.79
CA ARG A 239 -6.45 -3.05 -6.61
C ARG A 239 -7.37 -1.91 -6.17
N GLN A 240 -6.86 -0.69 -6.08
CA GLN A 240 -7.66 0.48 -5.70
C GLN A 240 -8.77 0.78 -6.70
N LEU A 241 -8.48 0.68 -8.01
CA LEU A 241 -9.51 0.81 -9.05
C LEU A 241 -10.54 -0.31 -9.00
N PHE A 242 -10.13 -1.54 -8.66
CA PHE A 242 -11.05 -2.65 -8.48
C PHE A 242 -11.98 -2.42 -7.29
N ILE A 243 -11.48 -1.90 -6.16
CA ILE A 243 -12.32 -1.54 -5.02
C ILE A 243 -13.36 -0.48 -5.43
N LEU A 244 -12.93 0.57 -6.15
CA LEU A 244 -13.84 1.58 -6.70
C LEU A 244 -14.94 0.97 -7.58
N LEU A 245 -14.58 0.07 -8.50
CA LEU A 245 -15.54 -0.63 -9.35
C LEU A 245 -16.55 -1.41 -8.48
N THR A 246 -16.07 -2.12 -7.46
CA THR A 246 -16.93 -2.95 -6.59
C THR A 246 -17.80 -2.19 -5.60
N SER A 247 -17.50 -0.91 -5.36
CA SER A 247 -18.31 -0.05 -4.48
C SER A 247 -19.71 0.25 -5.03
N GLY A 248 -19.91 0.10 -6.34
CA GLY A 248 -21.16 0.45 -7.02
C GLY A 248 -21.43 1.95 -7.14
N THR A 249 -20.47 2.80 -6.79
CA THR A 249 -20.63 4.26 -6.85
C THR A 249 -20.48 4.83 -8.26
N VAL A 250 -19.69 4.17 -9.11
CA VAL A 250 -19.59 4.48 -10.54
C VAL A 250 -20.73 3.79 -11.27
N LYS A 251 -21.79 4.55 -11.59
CA LYS A 251 -23.03 4.00 -12.16
C LYS A 251 -23.06 3.98 -13.68
N ALA A 252 -22.42 4.95 -14.32
CA ALA A 252 -22.47 5.10 -15.77
C ALA A 252 -21.72 3.95 -16.45
N LEU A 253 -22.38 3.30 -17.41
CA LEU A 253 -21.79 2.17 -18.14
C LEU A 253 -20.46 2.52 -18.85
N PRO A 254 -20.30 3.70 -19.50
CA PRO A 254 -19.03 4.08 -20.11
C PRO A 254 -17.88 4.15 -19.09
N ASP A 255 -18.15 4.69 -17.90
CA ASP A 255 -17.16 4.85 -16.82
C ASP A 255 -16.76 3.51 -16.21
N ARG A 256 -17.75 2.64 -15.95
CA ARG A 256 -17.53 1.26 -15.51
C ARG A 256 -16.69 0.47 -16.50
N ARG A 257 -16.98 0.63 -17.80
CA ARG A 257 -16.21 0.02 -18.89
C ARG A 257 -14.78 0.52 -18.92
N GLN A 258 -14.57 1.82 -18.75
CA GLN A 258 -13.25 2.43 -18.67
C GLN A 258 -12.46 1.90 -17.47
N LEU A 259 -13.07 1.81 -16.29
CA LEU A 259 -12.46 1.23 -15.09
C LEU A 259 -12.06 -0.23 -15.30
N ALA A 260 -12.97 -1.05 -15.82
CA ALA A 260 -12.70 -2.46 -16.09
C ALA A 260 -11.55 -2.65 -17.08
N ALA A 261 -11.48 -1.81 -18.13
CA ALA A 261 -10.40 -1.80 -19.10
C ALA A 261 -9.05 -1.41 -18.46
N LEU A 262 -9.03 -0.36 -17.63
CA LEU A 262 -7.82 0.09 -16.91
C LEU A 262 -7.29 -0.98 -15.96
N ILE A 263 -8.15 -1.59 -15.14
CA ILE A 263 -7.78 -2.68 -14.23
C ILE A 263 -7.20 -3.86 -15.02
N PHE A 264 -7.87 -4.26 -16.12
CA PHE A 264 -7.40 -5.34 -16.98
C PHE A 264 -6.03 -5.03 -17.59
N LEU A 265 -5.81 -3.81 -18.06
CA LEU A 265 -4.55 -3.40 -18.67
C LEU A 265 -3.39 -3.34 -17.67
N LEU A 266 -3.60 -2.69 -16.52
CA LEU A 266 -2.60 -2.56 -15.46
C LEU A 266 -2.15 -3.93 -14.96
N THR A 267 -3.11 -4.81 -14.75
CA THR A 267 -2.82 -6.19 -14.35
C THR A 267 -2.15 -6.97 -15.49
N HIS A 268 -2.43 -6.69 -16.76
CA HIS A 268 -1.72 -7.31 -17.91
C HIS A 268 -0.23 -6.97 -17.97
N ASN A 269 0.13 -5.73 -17.65
CA ASN A 269 1.51 -5.26 -17.69
C ASN A 269 2.41 -5.82 -16.58
N LEU A 270 1.86 -6.53 -15.59
CA LEU A 270 2.65 -7.17 -14.54
C LEU A 270 3.52 -8.28 -15.16
N LYS A 271 4.83 -8.03 -15.22
CA LYS A 271 5.81 -8.91 -15.85
C LYS A 271 5.70 -10.34 -15.31
N PRO A 272 5.70 -11.36 -16.18
CA PRO A 272 5.87 -12.73 -15.76
C PRO A 272 7.36 -13.01 -15.56
N GLU A 273 7.75 -13.50 -14.39
CA GLU A 273 9.03 -14.23 -14.29
C GLU A 273 8.89 -15.68 -14.78
N THR A 274 7.66 -16.18 -15.00
CA THR A 274 7.35 -17.43 -15.74
C THR A 274 5.85 -17.72 -15.82
N LYS A 275 5.02 -17.14 -14.94
CA LYS A 275 3.54 -17.14 -14.99
C LYS A 275 3.01 -15.80 -14.47
N LEU A 276 1.83 -15.39 -14.90
CA LEU A 276 1.16 -14.22 -14.33
C LEU A 276 1.00 -14.41 -12.81
N PRO A 277 1.32 -13.39 -11.97
CA PRO A 277 1.18 -13.52 -10.53
C PRO A 277 -0.26 -13.88 -10.14
N PHE A 278 -0.45 -14.78 -9.17
CA PHE A 278 -1.78 -15.19 -8.72
C PHE A 278 -2.70 -14.00 -8.40
N LYS A 279 -2.18 -12.98 -7.70
CA LYS A 279 -2.93 -11.75 -7.37
C LYS A 279 -3.46 -11.05 -8.62
N THR A 280 -2.66 -11.02 -9.68
CA THR A 280 -3.00 -10.43 -10.97
C THR A 280 -4.15 -11.16 -11.65
N LEU A 281 -4.04 -12.49 -11.77
CA LEU A 281 -5.08 -13.31 -12.39
C LEU A 281 -6.39 -13.25 -11.58
N LYS A 282 -6.28 -13.22 -10.25
CA LYS A 282 -7.42 -13.05 -9.34
C LYS A 282 -8.15 -11.73 -9.62
N ILE A 283 -7.45 -10.60 -9.62
CA ILE A 283 -8.07 -9.28 -9.86
C ILE A 283 -8.76 -9.24 -11.23
N ARG A 284 -8.15 -9.79 -12.28
CA ARG A 284 -8.81 -9.86 -13.61
C ARG A 284 -10.08 -10.69 -13.58
N ALA A 285 -10.02 -11.89 -13.00
CA ALA A 285 -11.19 -12.76 -12.89
C ALA A 285 -12.31 -12.07 -12.11
N GLU A 286 -11.99 -11.46 -10.97
CA GLU A 286 -12.96 -10.77 -10.13
C GLU A 286 -13.54 -9.53 -10.82
N THR A 287 -12.76 -8.78 -11.59
CA THR A 287 -13.23 -7.64 -12.39
C THR A 287 -14.27 -8.07 -13.42
N ILE A 288 -13.96 -9.11 -14.21
CA ILE A 288 -14.86 -9.63 -15.25
C ILE A 288 -16.14 -10.20 -14.65
N ILE A 289 -16.03 -10.91 -13.52
CA ILE A 289 -17.18 -11.53 -12.85
C ILE A 289 -18.06 -10.51 -12.16
N HIS A 290 -17.46 -9.48 -11.54
CA HIS A 290 -18.19 -8.45 -10.83
C HIS A 290 -19.01 -7.59 -11.78
N ASP A 291 -18.42 -7.17 -12.91
CA ASP A 291 -19.07 -6.27 -13.86
C ASP A 291 -19.16 -6.87 -15.27
N LYS A 292 -19.96 -7.94 -15.38
CA LYS A 292 -20.16 -8.67 -16.64
C LYS A 292 -20.68 -7.77 -17.77
N GLU A 293 -21.55 -6.82 -17.45
CA GLU A 293 -22.16 -5.91 -18.42
C GLU A 293 -21.13 -4.94 -19.01
N ALA A 294 -20.34 -4.27 -18.15
CA ALA A 294 -19.32 -3.35 -18.62
C ALA A 294 -18.25 -4.07 -19.44
N PHE A 295 -17.84 -5.27 -19.01
CA PHE A 295 -16.83 -6.04 -19.74
C PHE A 295 -17.38 -6.64 -21.04
N ARG A 296 -18.64 -7.09 -21.07
CA ARG A 296 -19.32 -7.50 -22.31
C ARG A 296 -19.36 -6.35 -23.32
N SER A 297 -19.80 -5.16 -22.88
CA SER A 297 -19.83 -3.97 -23.73
C SER A 297 -18.44 -3.61 -24.26
N LEU A 298 -17.39 -3.77 -23.45
CA LEU A 298 -16.00 -3.59 -23.88
C LEU A 298 -15.62 -4.55 -25.01
N ILE A 299 -15.94 -5.84 -24.86
CA ILE A 299 -15.63 -6.86 -25.87
C ILE A 299 -16.41 -6.56 -27.16
N GLU A 300 -17.73 -6.39 -27.06
CA GLU A 300 -18.59 -6.17 -28.22
C GLU A 300 -18.18 -4.93 -29.00
N ARG A 301 -17.85 -3.81 -28.33
CA ARG A 301 -17.42 -2.58 -28.99
C ARG A 301 -16.12 -2.75 -29.79
N ASN A 302 -15.20 -3.60 -29.32
CA ASN A 302 -13.86 -3.72 -29.91
C ASN A 302 -13.71 -4.94 -30.85
N PHE A 303 -14.64 -5.89 -30.85
CA PHE A 303 -14.58 -7.14 -31.63
C PHE A 303 -15.84 -7.42 -32.45
N GLN A 304 -16.47 -6.38 -33.03
CA GLN A 304 -17.72 -6.51 -33.81
C GLN A 304 -17.58 -7.39 -35.07
N GLU A 305 -16.41 -7.42 -35.69
CA GLU A 305 -16.19 -8.02 -37.02
C GLU A 305 -15.70 -9.49 -36.98
N GLU A 306 -15.30 -9.98 -35.80
CA GLU A 306 -14.93 -11.41 -35.64
C GLU A 306 -16.20 -12.26 -35.68
N GLN A 307 -16.49 -12.79 -36.88
CA GLN A 307 -17.52 -13.79 -37.25
C GLN A 307 -18.56 -14.07 -36.15
N SER A 308 -19.72 -13.39 -36.21
CA SER A 308 -21.02 -13.70 -35.58
C SER A 308 -21.01 -14.49 -34.26
N THR A 309 -20.03 -14.25 -33.39
CA THR A 309 -19.87 -14.96 -32.12
C THR A 309 -20.52 -14.10 -31.06
N ASP A 310 -21.47 -14.69 -30.34
CA ASP A 310 -22.21 -14.04 -29.26
C ASP A 310 -21.24 -13.36 -28.28
N GLY A 311 -21.52 -12.10 -27.92
CA GLY A 311 -20.75 -11.37 -26.92
C GLY A 311 -20.68 -12.12 -25.58
N ASP A 312 -21.73 -12.89 -25.26
CA ASP A 312 -21.73 -13.77 -24.08
C ASP A 312 -20.72 -14.92 -24.21
N PHE A 313 -20.60 -15.53 -25.39
CA PHE A 313 -19.58 -16.56 -25.64
C PHE A 313 -18.18 -15.97 -25.47
N LYS A 314 -17.90 -14.80 -26.06
CA LYS A 314 -16.58 -14.14 -25.95
C LYS A 314 -16.22 -13.81 -24.50
N LEU A 315 -17.16 -13.25 -23.74
CA LEU A 315 -16.98 -12.95 -22.31
C LEU A 315 -16.66 -14.23 -21.51
N GLN A 316 -17.43 -15.30 -21.75
CA GLN A 316 -17.26 -16.55 -21.03
C GLN A 316 -15.98 -17.28 -21.43
N ALA A 317 -15.55 -17.23 -22.70
CA ALA A 317 -14.29 -17.79 -23.16
C ALA A 317 -13.09 -17.14 -22.47
N ILE A 318 -13.03 -15.79 -22.40
CA ILE A 318 -11.98 -15.07 -21.67
C ILE A 318 -12.00 -15.43 -20.19
N THR A 319 -13.19 -15.45 -19.58
CA THR A 319 -13.36 -15.82 -18.15
C THR A 319 -12.85 -17.24 -17.89
N TYR A 320 -13.23 -18.19 -18.74
CA TYR A 320 -12.83 -19.59 -18.65
C TYR A 320 -11.32 -19.75 -18.75
N HIS A 321 -10.68 -19.09 -19.73
CA HIS A 321 -9.23 -19.12 -19.89
C HIS A 321 -8.50 -18.60 -18.64
N ILE A 322 -8.94 -17.47 -18.07
CA ILE A 322 -8.31 -16.89 -16.87
C ILE A 322 -8.45 -17.85 -15.67
N LEU A 323 -9.65 -18.40 -15.44
CA LEU A 323 -9.90 -19.31 -14.31
C LEU A 323 -9.15 -20.64 -14.42
N THR A 324 -8.98 -21.16 -15.63
CA THR A 324 -8.25 -22.41 -15.89
C THR A 324 -6.73 -22.23 -15.94
N SER A 325 -6.25 -21.00 -16.16
CA SER A 325 -4.80 -20.71 -16.19
C SER A 325 -4.08 -20.86 -14.85
N CYS A 326 -4.81 -20.96 -13.73
CA CYS A 326 -4.24 -21.07 -12.38
C CYS A 326 -5.09 -21.98 -11.47
N GLU A 327 -4.52 -23.11 -11.05
CA GLU A 327 -5.17 -24.06 -10.13
C GLU A 327 -5.56 -23.41 -8.78
N VAL A 328 -4.78 -22.45 -8.29
CA VAL A 328 -5.07 -21.74 -7.04
C VAL A 328 -6.35 -20.90 -7.14
N LEU A 329 -6.68 -20.34 -8.31
CA LEU A 329 -7.94 -19.63 -8.49
C LEU A 329 -9.14 -20.56 -8.36
N GLN A 330 -8.99 -21.81 -8.78
CA GLN A 330 -10.05 -22.82 -8.70
C GLN A 330 -10.33 -23.23 -7.25
N ALA A 331 -9.40 -22.97 -6.32
CA ALA A 331 -9.61 -23.21 -4.89
C ALA A 331 -10.35 -22.06 -4.18
N LEU A 332 -10.52 -20.89 -4.82
CA LEU A 332 -11.25 -19.76 -4.23
C LEU A 332 -12.76 -19.98 -4.38
N PRO A 333 -13.56 -20.00 -3.29
CA PRO A 333 -14.98 -20.40 -3.34
C PRO A 333 -15.81 -19.70 -4.43
N LYS A 334 -15.74 -18.36 -4.51
CA LYS A 334 -16.50 -17.58 -5.51
C LYS A 334 -16.12 -17.95 -6.95
N LEU A 335 -14.83 -18.09 -7.23
CA LEU A 335 -14.31 -18.38 -8.56
C LEU A 335 -14.53 -19.85 -8.95
N TYR A 336 -14.45 -20.76 -7.97
CA TYR A 336 -14.78 -22.17 -8.12
C TYR A 336 -16.20 -22.35 -8.64
N TYR A 337 -17.19 -21.69 -8.01
CA TYR A 337 -18.58 -21.81 -8.44
C TYR A 337 -18.83 -21.24 -9.85
N GLU A 338 -18.15 -20.15 -10.21
CA GLU A 338 -18.21 -19.61 -11.58
C GLU A 338 -17.65 -20.62 -12.59
N LEU A 339 -16.47 -21.19 -12.33
CA LEU A 339 -15.86 -22.19 -13.21
C LEU A 339 -16.71 -23.47 -13.29
N LYS A 340 -17.28 -23.92 -12.17
CA LYS A 340 -18.18 -25.08 -12.13
C LYS A 340 -19.42 -24.85 -12.97
N SER A 341 -20.03 -23.67 -12.88
CA SER A 341 -21.18 -23.27 -13.70
C SER A 341 -20.83 -23.29 -15.19
N LEU A 342 -19.68 -22.73 -15.59
CA LEU A 342 -19.22 -22.75 -16.98
C LEU A 342 -18.98 -24.18 -17.51
N ASN A 343 -18.36 -25.06 -16.71
CA ASN A 343 -18.18 -26.47 -17.09
C ASN A 343 -19.51 -27.20 -17.27
N GLN A 344 -20.48 -26.98 -16.37
CA GLN A 344 -21.79 -27.61 -16.47
C GLN A 344 -22.54 -27.18 -17.75
N LYS A 345 -22.47 -25.89 -18.11
CA LYS A 345 -23.06 -25.38 -19.36
C LYS A 345 -22.40 -26.00 -20.61
N LEU A 346 -21.07 -26.20 -20.59
CA LEU A 346 -20.36 -26.91 -21.65
C LEU A 346 -20.82 -28.37 -21.77
N GLU A 347 -20.98 -29.07 -20.64
CA GLU A 347 -21.45 -30.46 -20.60
C GLU A 347 -22.91 -30.61 -21.07
N ASN A 348 -23.76 -29.64 -20.74
CA ASN A 348 -25.17 -29.61 -21.14
C ASN A 348 -25.37 -29.25 -22.63
N GLY A 349 -24.33 -28.79 -23.32
CA GLY A 349 -24.44 -28.35 -24.72
C GLY A 349 -25.00 -26.94 -24.91
N ASP A 350 -25.02 -26.12 -23.86
CA ASP A 350 -25.53 -24.73 -23.92
C ASP A 350 -24.69 -23.84 -24.86
N PHE A 351 -23.47 -24.28 -25.20
CA PHE A 351 -22.53 -23.58 -26.07
C PHE A 351 -22.27 -24.31 -27.39
N VAL A 352 -23.08 -25.27 -27.80
CA VAL A 352 -22.94 -25.90 -29.12
C VAL A 352 -22.95 -24.80 -30.19
N PRO A 353 -21.99 -24.78 -31.14
CA PRO A 353 -21.07 -25.88 -31.51
C PRO A 353 -19.68 -25.87 -30.85
N TYR A 354 -19.41 -25.03 -29.84
CA TYR A 354 -18.07 -24.84 -29.28
C TYR A 354 -17.65 -25.94 -28.30
N THR A 355 -16.41 -26.39 -28.42
CA THR A 355 -15.76 -27.34 -27.51
C THR A 355 -15.01 -26.62 -26.38
N LYS A 356 -14.71 -27.34 -25.29
CA LYS A 356 -13.85 -26.85 -24.19
C LYS A 356 -12.45 -26.41 -24.65
N ALA A 357 -11.88 -27.11 -25.63
CA ALA A 357 -10.60 -26.71 -26.24
C ALA A 357 -10.72 -25.37 -26.96
N GLN A 358 -11.78 -25.20 -27.77
CA GLN A 358 -12.06 -23.93 -28.45
C GLN A 358 -12.35 -22.79 -27.48
N PHE A 359 -13.01 -23.04 -26.35
CA PHE A 359 -13.19 -22.04 -25.27
C PHE A 359 -11.84 -21.53 -24.74
N THR A 360 -10.90 -22.45 -24.51
CA THR A 360 -9.58 -22.14 -23.97
C THR A 360 -8.75 -21.34 -24.98
N GLU A 361 -8.70 -21.80 -26.23
CA GLU A 361 -7.97 -21.15 -27.33
C GLU A 361 -8.54 -19.77 -27.66
N THR A 362 -9.86 -19.67 -27.79
CA THR A 362 -10.56 -18.40 -28.07
C THR A 362 -10.37 -17.42 -26.92
N GLY A 363 -10.48 -17.88 -25.68
CA GLY A 363 -10.26 -17.04 -24.50
C GLY A 363 -8.85 -16.46 -24.44
N GLN A 364 -7.83 -17.27 -24.75
CA GLN A 364 -6.45 -16.81 -24.83
C GLN A 364 -6.24 -15.79 -25.96
N HIS A 365 -6.81 -16.06 -27.13
CA HIS A 365 -6.73 -15.18 -28.29
C HIS A 365 -7.36 -13.82 -27.99
N LEU A 366 -8.61 -13.81 -27.54
CA LEU A 366 -9.35 -12.59 -27.21
C LEU A 366 -8.67 -11.77 -26.11
N GLN A 367 -8.14 -12.43 -25.07
CA GLN A 367 -7.37 -11.74 -24.03
C GLN A 367 -6.15 -11.01 -24.60
N THR A 368 -5.43 -11.64 -25.53
CA THR A 368 -4.23 -11.07 -26.17
C THR A 368 -4.59 -9.91 -27.10
N CYS A 369 -5.63 -10.08 -27.91
CA CYS A 369 -6.11 -9.04 -28.82
C CYS A 369 -6.63 -7.82 -28.04
N LEU A 370 -7.44 -8.05 -26.99
CA LEU A 370 -8.03 -6.98 -26.20
C LEU A 370 -6.93 -6.15 -25.53
N TYR A 371 -5.97 -6.81 -24.92
CA TYR A 371 -4.82 -6.13 -24.34
C TYR A 371 -4.08 -5.24 -25.35
N THR A 372 -3.74 -5.79 -26.51
CA THR A 372 -2.98 -5.08 -27.56
C THR A 372 -3.74 -3.83 -28.02
N LEU A 373 -5.06 -3.96 -28.19
CA LEU A 373 -5.93 -2.87 -28.60
C LEU A 373 -6.12 -1.81 -27.50
N LEU A 374 -6.30 -2.21 -26.24
CA LEU A 374 -6.41 -1.26 -25.14
C LEU A 374 -5.10 -0.47 -24.94
N GLN A 375 -3.95 -1.11 -25.15
CA GLN A 375 -2.66 -0.43 -25.12
C GLN A 375 -2.48 0.59 -26.25
N SER A 376 -2.90 0.26 -27.47
CA SER A 376 -2.79 1.20 -28.59
C SER A 376 -3.68 2.43 -28.40
N LYS A 377 -4.88 2.24 -27.83
CA LYS A 377 -5.78 3.34 -27.42
C LYS A 377 -5.17 4.22 -26.33
N ALA A 378 -4.56 3.63 -25.29
CA ALA A 378 -3.87 4.40 -24.25
C ALA A 378 -2.73 5.28 -24.78
N LYS A 379 -2.03 4.82 -25.83
CA LYS A 379 -0.94 5.58 -26.47
C LYS A 379 -1.42 6.72 -27.37
N SER A 380 -2.60 6.61 -27.96
CA SER A 380 -3.09 7.51 -29.02
C SER A 380 -3.90 8.71 -28.50
N GLN A 381 -3.79 9.06 -27.22
CA GLN A 381 -4.58 10.08 -26.49
C GLN A 381 -6.11 9.86 -26.45
N ASN A 382 -6.66 8.98 -27.29
CA ASN A 382 -8.09 8.65 -27.33
C ASN A 382 -8.42 7.50 -26.36
N LEU A 383 -8.52 7.79 -25.06
CA LEU A 383 -9.05 6.84 -24.07
C LEU A 383 -10.59 6.80 -24.04
N ASP A 384 -11.20 6.51 -25.20
CA ASP A 384 -12.59 6.07 -25.26
C ASP A 384 -12.63 4.54 -25.15
N PHE A 385 -12.35 4.02 -23.94
CA PHE A 385 -12.57 2.62 -23.62
C PHE A 385 -14.06 2.30 -23.66
#